data_AF-A0A5C6CBD3-F1
#
_entry.id   AF-A0A5C6CBD3-F1
#
_cell.length_a   1.000
_cell.length_b   1.000
_cell.length_c   1.000
_cell.angle_alpha   90.00
_cell.angle_beta   90.00
_cell.angle_gamma   90.00
#
_symmetry.space_group_name_H-M   'P 1'
#
loop_
_entity.id
_entity.type
_entity.pdbx_description
1 polymer ?
#
loop_
_entity_poly.entity_id
_entity_poly.type
_entity_poly.pdbx_seq_one_letter_code
_entity_poly.pdbx_strand_id
1 'polypeptide(L)'
;MQQMVNGRVVDVPLNNDGSLDSDTLREVAAIPKNRTLVQQLSSGENILVNPGQRIRVNPSDYFRDVPDHIRGKEKSEDVYPGT
;
A
#
# COMPACT_ATOMS: atom_id res chain seq x y z
N MET A 1 13.83 -1.27 11.34
CA MET A 1 12.95 -2.35 11.85
C MET A 1 12.64 -3.28 10.70
N GLN A 2 12.60 -4.60 10.91
CA GLN A 2 12.16 -5.53 9.88
C GLN A 2 10.63 -5.65 9.87
N GLN A 3 10.02 -5.51 8.70
CA GLN A 3 8.57 -5.54 8.52
C GLN A 3 8.20 -6.48 7.36
N MET A 4 7.15 -7.28 7.55
CA MET A 4 6.59 -8.10 6.47
C MET A 4 5.67 -7.25 5.59
N VAL A 5 6.01 -7.16 4.30
CA VAL A 5 5.28 -6.43 3.27
C VAL A 5 5.17 -7.31 2.02
N ASN A 6 3.95 -7.60 1.55
CA ASN A 6 3.71 -8.45 0.37
C ASN A 6 4.47 -9.82 0.42
N GLY A 7 4.58 -10.42 1.60
CA GLY A 7 5.30 -11.69 1.79
C GLY A 7 6.82 -11.59 1.74
N ARG A 8 7.39 -10.37 1.77
CA ARG A 8 8.83 -10.12 1.87
C ARG A 8 9.13 -9.34 3.14
N VAL A 9 10.27 -9.64 3.77
CA VAL A 9 10.79 -8.84 4.87
C VAL A 9 11.57 -7.66 4.30
N VAL A 10 11.24 -6.46 4.73
CA VAL A 10 11.92 -5.22 4.35
C VAL A 10 12.38 -4.44 5.58
N ASP A 11 13.50 -3.74 5.46
CA ASP A 11 14.03 -2.89 6.52
C ASP A 11 13.45 -1.48 6.43
N VAL A 12 12.65 -1.15 7.43
CA VAL A 12 11.85 0.07 7.49
C VAL A 12 12.48 1.06 8.49
N PRO A 13 12.74 2.31 8.07
CA PRO A 13 13.28 3.34 8.95
C PRO A 13 12.16 3.94 9.81
N LEU A 14 12.14 3.64 11.10
CA LEU A 14 11.18 4.24 12.02
C LEU A 14 11.69 5.60 12.52
N ASN A 15 10.74 6.50 12.78
CA ASN A 15 10.97 7.72 13.54
C ASN A 15 11.23 7.39 15.02
N ASN A 16 11.71 8.38 15.78
CA ASN A 16 12.01 8.24 17.22
C ASN A 16 10.80 7.82 18.07
N ASP A 17 9.58 8.07 17.60
CA ASP A 17 8.31 7.70 18.26
C ASP A 17 7.78 6.32 17.81
N GLY A 18 8.56 5.57 17.03
CA GLY A 18 8.18 4.27 16.46
C GLY A 18 7.18 4.35 15.30
N SER A 19 6.89 5.56 14.80
CA SER A 19 6.05 5.76 13.62
C SER A 19 6.85 5.76 12.32
N LEU A 20 6.15 5.72 11.20
CA LEU A 20 6.69 5.79 9.85
C LEU A 20 5.71 6.54 8.95
N ASP A 21 6.24 7.23 7.93
CA ASP A 21 5.42 7.75 6.85
C ASP A 21 5.09 6.66 5.81
N SER A 22 3.82 6.50 5.47
CA SER A 22 3.37 5.49 4.50
C SER A 22 4.05 5.58 3.14
N ASP A 23 4.50 6.75 2.70
CA ASP A 23 5.20 6.92 1.42
C ASP A 23 6.63 6.37 1.51
N THR A 24 7.27 6.49 2.68
CA THR A 24 8.57 5.85 2.94
C THR A 24 8.44 4.32 2.94
N LEU A 25 7.36 3.78 3.52
CA LEU A 25 7.09 2.33 3.44
C LEU A 25 6.94 1.86 2.00
N ARG A 26 6.20 2.63 1.20
CA ARG A 26 5.99 2.34 -0.23
C ARG A 26 7.30 2.34 -1.00
N GLU A 27 8.17 3.32 -0.75
CA GLU A 27 9.48 3.42 -1.40
C GLU A 27 10.36 2.21 -1.07
N VAL A 28 10.52 1.89 0.22
CA VAL A 28 11.32 0.76 0.70
C VAL A 28 10.80 -0.57 0.16
N ALA A 29 9.48 -0.75 0.11
CA ALA A 29 8.85 -1.98 -0.38
C ALA A 29 8.64 -2.01 -1.90
N ALA A 30 9.11 -0.99 -2.63
CA ALA A 30 8.90 -0.81 -4.07
C ALA A 30 7.40 -0.93 -4.48
N ILE A 31 6.50 -0.41 -3.65
CA ILE A 31 5.05 -0.40 -3.90
C ILE A 31 4.71 0.81 -4.79
N PRO A 32 4.10 0.59 -5.97
CA PRO A 32 3.67 1.68 -6.84
C PRO A 32 2.64 2.61 -6.19
N LYS A 33 2.59 3.87 -6.64
CA LYS A 33 1.65 4.89 -6.12
C LYS A 33 0.18 4.60 -6.45
N ASN A 34 -0.10 3.81 -7.49
CA ASN A 34 -1.45 3.41 -7.93
C ASN A 34 -1.94 2.11 -7.25
N ARG A 35 -1.51 1.91 -6.00
CA ARG A 35 -1.89 0.77 -5.19
C ARG A 35 -2.37 1.26 -3.84
N THR A 36 -3.44 0.70 -3.34
CA THR A 36 -3.90 0.94 -1.98
C THR A 36 -3.05 0.12 -1.02
N LEU A 37 -2.53 0.77 0.02
CA LEU A 37 -1.78 0.10 1.07
C LEU A 37 -2.74 -0.33 2.18
N VAL A 38 -2.65 -1.60 2.58
CA VAL A 38 -3.49 -2.18 3.63
C VAL A 38 -2.58 -2.66 4.75
N GLN A 39 -2.83 -2.18 5.97
CA GLN A 39 -2.26 -2.70 7.20
C GLN A 39 -3.22 -3.74 7.76
N GLN A 40 -2.76 -4.98 7.86
CA GLN A 40 -3.44 -6.05 8.56
C GLN A 40 -2.88 -6.12 9.98
N LEU A 41 -3.73 -5.80 10.95
CA LEU A 41 -3.37 -5.86 12.36
C LEU A 41 -3.32 -7.31 12.83
N SER A 42 -2.58 -7.54 13.92
CA SER A 42 -2.57 -8.84 14.60
C SER A 42 -3.95 -9.28 15.13
N SER A 43 -4.89 -8.35 15.33
CA SER A 43 -6.31 -8.64 15.65
C SER A 43 -7.09 -9.23 14.45
N GLY A 44 -6.53 -9.21 13.25
CA GLY A 44 -7.18 -9.61 12.00
C GLY A 44 -7.91 -8.48 11.28
N GLU A 45 -7.96 -7.29 11.87
CA GLU A 45 -8.55 -6.10 11.24
C GLU A 45 -7.68 -5.61 10.07
N ASN A 46 -8.33 -5.09 9.03
CA ASN A 46 -7.66 -4.48 7.88
C ASN A 46 -7.94 -2.98 7.87
N ILE A 47 -6.87 -2.18 7.87
CA ILE A 47 -6.92 -0.73 7.83
C ILE A 47 -6.35 -0.25 6.50
N LEU A 48 -7.11 0.60 5.81
CA LEU A 48 -6.59 1.30 4.63
C LEU A 48 -5.65 2.42 5.08
N VAL A 49 -4.44 2.42 4.52
CA VAL A 49 -3.43 3.42 4.79
C VAL A 49 -3.42 4.44 3.66
N ASN A 50 -3.76 5.68 4.00
CA ASN A 50 -3.77 6.78 3.04
C ASN A 50 -2.33 7.20 2.69
N PRO A 51 -2.09 7.74 1.47
CA PRO A 51 -0.79 8.32 1.12
C PRO A 51 -0.36 9.42 2.10
N GLY A 52 0.93 9.48 2.44
CA GLY A 52 1.49 10.40 3.44
C GLY A 52 0.96 10.22 4.87
N GLN A 53 0.21 9.15 5.16
CA GLN A 53 -0.28 8.90 6.51
C GLN A 53 0.87 8.45 7.40
N ARG A 54 0.97 9.05 8.59
CA ARG A 54 1.83 8.54 9.66
C ARG A 54 1.19 7.31 10.29
N ILE A 55 1.89 6.19 10.24
CA ILE A 55 1.45 4.90 10.78
C ILE A 55 2.36 4.45 11.90
N ARG A 56 1.80 3.80 12.92
CA ARG A 56 2.57 3.03 13.90
C ARG A 56 2.76 1.62 13.38
N VAL A 57 4.00 1.17 13.37
CA VAL A 57 4.38 -0.15 12.86
C VAL A 57 4.62 -1.06 14.04
N ASN A 58 3.78 -2.08 14.21
CA ASN A 58 4.06 -3.17 15.14
C ASN A 58 4.69 -4.34 14.40
N PRO A 59 5.65 -5.07 15.00
CA PRO A 59 6.30 -6.21 14.34
C PRO A 59 5.33 -7.31 13.91
N SER A 60 4.19 -7.44 14.59
CA SER A 60 3.17 -8.45 14.34
C SER A 60 2.14 -8.04 13.27
N ASP A 61 2.17 -6.79 12.82
CA ASP A 61 1.30 -6.33 11.75
C ASP A 61 1.87 -6.75 10.40
N TYR A 62 1.03 -6.83 9.39
CA TYR A 62 1.42 -7.15 8.02
C TYR A 62 0.96 -6.04 7.09
N PHE A 63 1.77 -5.72 6.08
CA PHE A 63 1.36 -4.79 5.05
C PHE A 63 1.20 -5.51 3.71
N ARG A 64 0.18 -5.11 2.97
CA ARG A 64 -0.01 -5.58 1.59
C ARG A 64 -0.51 -4.45 0.71
N ASP A 65 -0.12 -4.49 -0.56
CA ASP A 65 -0.72 -3.63 -1.57
C ASP A 65 -1.90 -4.35 -2.24
N VAL A 66 -2.92 -3.58 -2.62
CA VAL A 66 -4.02 -4.07 -3.45
C VAL A 66 -4.18 -3.14 -4.66
N PRO A 67 -4.52 -3.68 -5.84
CA PRO A 67 -4.80 -2.86 -7.01
C PRO A 67 -5.99 -1.94 -6.74
N ASP A 68 -5.86 -0.68 -7.12
CA ASP A 68 -6.97 0.27 -7.04
C ASP A 68 -8.06 -0.16 -8.02
N HIS A 69 -9.21 -0.55 -7.48
CA HIS A 69 -10.36 -0.91 -8.29
C HIS A 69 -11.08 0.37 -8.74
N ILE A 70 -10.72 0.88 -9.92
CA ILE A 70 -11.47 1.96 -10.55
C ILE A 70 -12.71 1.35 -11.20
N ARG A 71 -13.88 1.55 -10.60
CA ARG A 71 -15.16 1.19 -11.22
C ARG A 71 -15.31 1.99 -12.52
N GLY A 72 -15.32 1.30 -13.66
CA GLY A 72 -15.63 1.87 -14.97
C GLY A 72 -14.61 2.90 -15.46
N LYS A 73 -13.45 2.46 -15.95
CA LYS A 73 -12.97 3.13 -17.17
C LYS A 73 -13.89 2.65 -18.28
N GLU A 74 -14.79 3.50 -18.75
CA GLU A 74 -15.37 3.31 -20.07
C GLU A 74 -14.21 2.95 -20.99
N LYS A 75 -14.30 1.77 -21.60
CA LYS A 75 -13.51 1.45 -22.77
C LYS A 75 -13.84 2.58 -23.74
N SER A 76 -12.94 3.56 -23.89
CA SER A 76 -13.10 4.60 -24.89
C SER A 76 -13.43 3.90 -26.19
N GLU A 77 -14.58 4.23 -26.76
CA GLU A 77 -15.17 3.58 -27.92
C GLU A 77 -14.07 3.22 -28.92
N ASP A 78 -14.00 1.94 -29.28
CA ASP A 78 -13.27 1.51 -30.46
C ASP A 78 -13.87 2.31 -31.63
N VAL A 79 -13.21 3.40 -32.02
CA VAL A 79 -13.55 4.17 -33.22
C VAL A 79 -13.35 3.22 -34.39
N TYR A 80 -14.43 2.60 -34.84
CA TYR A 80 -14.42 1.84 -36.09
C TYR A 80 -14.16 2.83 -37.24
N PRO A 81 -13.04 2.72 -37.98
CA PRO A 81 -12.92 3.45 -39.22
C PRO A 81 -13.73 2.71 -40.29
N GLY A 82 -14.85 3.29 -40.70
CA GLY A 82 -15.44 3.09 -42.01
C GLY A 82 -16.49 1.99 -42.14
N THR A 83 -17.65 2.38 -42.66
CA THR A 83 -18.07 2.08 -44.05
C THR A 83 -18.93 3.22 -44.58
#